data_AF-A0A2X0QVC1-F1
#
_entry.id   AF-A0A2X0QVC1-F1
#
_cell.length_a   1.000
_cell.length_b   1.000
_cell.length_c   1.000
_cell.angle_alpha   90.00
_cell.angle_beta   90.00
_cell.angle_gamma   90.00
#
_symmetry.space_group_name_H-M   'P 1'
#
loop_
_entity.id
_entity.type
_entity.pdbx_description
1 polymer ?
#
loop_
_entity_poly.entity_id
_entity_poly.type
_entity_poly.pdbx_seq_one_letter_code
_entity_poly.pdbx_strand_id
1 'polypeptide(L)' 'MNAVSLHFMHYNFAKIHKSLRVIPVIEAGISDHVWSIEEIVRLVPEPVAKKCGSYNKKIDNSN' A
#
# COMPACT_ATOMS: atom_id res chain seq x y z
N MET A 1 3.09 -7.74 -5.41
CA MET A 1 3.41 -6.49 -6.13
C MET A 1 3.09 -5.31 -5.22
N ASN A 2 3.93 -5.01 -4.22
CA ASN A 2 3.57 -4.04 -3.16
C ASN A 2 4.48 -2.79 -3.13
N ALA A 3 5.70 -2.88 -3.68
CA ALA A 3 6.64 -1.76 -3.68
C ALA A 3 6.25 -0.65 -4.69
N VAL A 4 5.73 -1.05 -5.85
CA VAL A 4 5.36 -0.12 -6.94
C VAL A 4 4.18 0.75 -6.54
N SER A 5 3.13 0.15 -5.98
CA SER A 5 1.95 0.88 -5.49
C SER A 5 2.32 1.91 -4.42
N LEU A 6 3.17 1.52 -3.46
CA LEU A 6 3.63 2.43 -2.41
C LEU A 6 4.45 3.60 -2.99
N HIS A 7 5.29 3.32 -3.98
CA HIS A 7 6.07 4.36 -4.66
C HIS A 7 5.18 5.40 -5.36
N PHE A 8 4.16 4.95 -6.10
CA PHE A 8 3.22 5.86 -6.76
C PHE A 8 2.41 6.67 -5.75
N MET A 9 2.02 6.09 -4.63
CA MET A 9 1.33 6.80 -3.56
C MET A 9 2.21 7.93 -3.00
N HIS A 10 3.44 7.62 -2.62
CA HIS A 10 4.37 8.62 -2.08
C HIS A 10 4.71 9.73 -3.11
N TYR A 11 4.97 9.35 -4.37
CA TYR A 11 5.38 10.31 -5.39
C TYR A 11 4.24 11.30 -5.72
N ASN A 12 3.00 10.83 -5.82
CA ASN A 12 1.87 11.67 -6.23
C ASN A 12 1.24 12.49 -5.09
N PHE A 13 1.34 12.04 -3.83
CA PHE A 13 0.59 12.65 -2.72
C PHE A 13 1.49 13.36 -1.68
N ALA A 14 2.73 12.91 -1.51
CA ALA A 14 3.63 13.43 -0.47
C ALA A 14 4.78 14.30 -1.03
N LYS A 15 5.16 14.08 -2.29
CA LYS A 15 6.30 14.79 -2.88
C LYS A 15 5.87 16.01 -3.68
N ILE A 16 6.52 17.15 -3.44
CA ILE A 16 6.43 18.32 -4.30
C ILE A 16 7.24 18.08 -5.57
N HIS A 17 6.57 18.08 -6.71
CA HIS A 17 7.21 17.83 -8.00
C HIS A 17 8.05 19.02 -8.44
N LYS A 18 9.28 18.78 -8.90
CA LYS A 18 10.20 19.83 -9.34
C LYS A 18 9.67 20.60 -10.56
N SER A 19 9.06 19.90 -11.53
CA SER A 19 8.59 20.51 -12.78
C SER A 19 7.29 21.28 -12.61
N LEU A 20 6.30 20.67 -11.95
CA LEU A 20 4.99 21.29 -11.73
C LEU A 20 5.01 22.31 -10.59
N ARG A 21 5.98 22.22 -9.65
CA ARG A 21 6.09 23.03 -8.42
C ARG A 21 4.90 22.90 -7.46
N VAL A 22 3.94 22.06 -7.81
CA VAL A 22 2.75 21.70 -7.03
C VAL A 22 2.63 20.17 -6.99
N ILE A 23 1.81 19.66 -6.07
CA ILE A 23 1.61 18.21 -5.92
C ILE A 23 0.61 17.72 -6.97
N PRO A 24 0.90 16.65 -7.74
CA PRO A 24 0.04 16.19 -8.82
C PRO A 24 -1.40 15.86 -8.39
N VAL A 25 -1.59 15.33 -7.18
CA VAL A 25 -2.94 15.01 -6.67
C VAL A 25 -3.81 16.26 -6.48
N ILE A 26 -3.19 17.39 -6.14
CA ILE A 26 -3.87 18.67 -5.93
C ILE A 26 -4.23 19.29 -7.27
N GLU A 27 -3.31 19.26 -8.25
CA GLU A 27 -3.58 19.66 -9.63
C GLU A 27 -4.70 18.82 -10.27
N ALA A 28 -4.73 17.52 -9.98
CA ALA A 28 -5.78 16.63 -10.46
C ALA A 28 -7.11 16.81 -9.72
N GLY A 29 -7.17 17.64 -8.66
CA GLY A 29 -8.38 17.86 -7.86
C GLY A 29 -8.85 16.63 -7.06
N ILE A 30 -7.94 15.70 -6.76
CA ILE A 30 -8.25 14.46 -6.02
C ILE A 30 -8.10 14.66 -4.51
N SER A 31 -7.24 15.58 -4.08
CA SER A 31 -6.99 15.90 -2.66
C SER A 31 -6.67 17.39 -2.51
N ASP A 32 -7.13 17.98 -1.40
CA ASP A 32 -6.94 19.41 -1.11
C ASP A 32 -5.71 19.71 -0.23
N HIS A 33 -4.98 18.67 0.18
CA HIS A 33 -3.83 18.78 1.07
C HIS A 33 -2.69 17.85 0.66
N VAL A 34 -1.50 18.16 1.18
CA VAL A 34 -0.29 17.33 1.09
C VAL A 34 -0.37 16.22 2.11
N TRP A 35 -0.13 14.98 1.68
CA TRP A 35 -0.17 13.82 2.56
C TRP A 35 1.19 13.58 3.22
N SER A 36 1.18 13.34 4.52
CA SER A 36 2.33 12.80 5.24
C SER A 36 2.42 11.27 5.09
N ILE A 37 3.62 10.72 5.25
CA ILE A 37 3.80 9.25 5.24
C ILE A 37 3.00 8.59 6.38
N GLU A 38 2.86 9.27 7.52
CA GLU A 38 2.11 8.78 8.68
C GLU A 38 0.61 8.65 8.38
N GLU A 39 0.02 9.64 7.71
CA GLU A 39 -1.40 9.59 7.29
C GLU A 39 -1.65 8.44 6.31
N ILE A 40 -0.71 8.20 5.39
CA ILE A 40 -0.77 7.11 4.43
C ILE A 40 -0.77 5.75 5.15
N VAL A 41 0.11 5.58 6.13
CA VAL A 41 0.20 4.33 6.90
C VAL A 41 -1.08 4.10 7.71
N ARG A 42 -1.70 5.15 8.25
CA ARG A 42 -2.98 5.04 8.97
C ARG A 42 -4.15 4.57 8.10
N LEU A 43 -4.07 4.70 6.77
CA LEU A 43 -5.07 4.15 5.86
C LEU A 43 -4.98 2.64 5.71
N VAL A 44 -3.82 2.05 6.02
CA VAL A 44 -3.63 0.60 5.89
C VAL A 44 -4.35 -0.09 7.05
N PRO A 45 -5.29 -1.01 6.77
CA PRO A 45 -5.96 -1.74 7.83
C PRO A 45 -4.94 -2.60 8.59
N GLU A 46 -5.12 -2.70 9.91
CA GLU A 46 -4.30 -3.56 10.75
C GLU A 46 -4.22 -4.98 10.13
N PRO A 47 -3.02 -5.58 10.07
CA PRO A 47 -2.85 -6.87 9.46
C PRO A 47 -3.59 -7.93 10.28
N VAL A 48 -4.80 -8.27 9.85
CA VAL A 48 -5.58 -9.33 10.47
C VAL A 48 -4.84 -10.64 10.23
N ALA A 49 -4.38 -11.29 11.30
CA ALA A 49 -3.71 -12.58 11.22
C ALA A 49 -4.63 -13.59 10.52
N LYS A 50 -4.33 -13.89 9.25
CA LYS A 50 -5.07 -14.91 8.49
C LYS A 50 -4.73 -16.26 9.12
N LYS A 51 -5.76 -17.04 9.50
CA LYS A 51 -5.54 -18.39 10.02
C LYS A 51 -4.78 -19.20 8.97
N CYS A 52 -3.58 -19.68 9.31
CA CYS A 52 -2.81 -20.55 8.43
C CYS A 52 -3.66 -21.80 8.15
N GLY A 53 -3.83 -22.15 6.87
CA GLY A 53 -4.66 -23.27 6.47
C GLY A 53 -4.14 -24.59 7.04
N SER A 54 -5.04 -25.55 7.28
CA SER A 54 -4.67 -26.90 7.70
C SER A 54 -3.76 -27.55 6.65
N TYR A 55 -2.60 -28.06 7.06
CA TYR A 55 -1.74 -28.83 6.16
C TYR A 55 -2.35 -30.22 5.89
N ASN A 56 -2.58 -30.54 4.63
CA ASN A 56 -3.07 -31.85 4.22
C ASN A 56 -1.94 -32.88 4.36
N LYS A 57 -2.00 -33.72 5.39
CA LYS A 57 -1.15 -34.92 5.50
C LYS A 57 -1.60 -35.95 4.46
N LYS A 58 -0.65 -36.45 3.67
CA LYS A 58 -0.83 -37.68 2.89
C LYS A 58 -0.76 -38.87 3.87
N ILE A 59 -1.71 -39.79 3.74
CA ILE A 59 -1.70 -41.06 4.48
C ILE A 59 -0.93 -42.04 3.60
N ASP A 60 0.25 -42.46 4.04
CA ASP A 60 1.04 -43.48 3.33
C ASP A 60 0.60 -44.86 3.81
N ASN A 61 -0.04 -45.64 2.92
CA ASN A 61 -0.37 -47.05 3.18
C ASN A 61 0.73 -47.93 2.57
N SER A 62 1.70 -48.36 3.38
CA SER A 62 2.62 -49.45 3.03
C SER A 62 1.96 -50.80 3.32
N ASN A 63 1.85 -51.64 2.28
CA ASN A 63 1.55 -53.07 2.41
C ASN A 63 2.84 -53.87 2.53
#